data_AF-A0A1U7HL57-F1
#
_entry.id   AF-A0A1U7HL57-F1
#
_cell.length_a   1.000
_cell.length_b   1.000
_cell.length_c   1.000
_cell.angle_alpha   90.00
_cell.angle_beta   90.00
_cell.angle_gamma   90.00
#
_symmetry.space_group_name_H-M   'P 1'
#
loop_
_entity.id
_entity.type
_entity.pdbx_description
1 polymer ?
#
loop_
_entity_poly.entity_id
_entity_poly.type
_entity_poly.pdbx_seq_one_letter_code
_entity_poly.pdbx_strand_id
1 'polypeptide(L)'
;MLLPVVRATSKSEIIRCIQELVPLGSPEPQDSQVLATLTKLTSDLIQAYQAEGQLQEDPFTDVWGRTIHLYESAVSSQVRGKVVLVTGGEGCVGSALVKKLIALGARQVVSVDKLRCASLYDHTPIKVQKQAIALYAADVRNYHALKYIFETEKPDIVFHLAAQRLPGLAEVQIRETVTTALCGTHHIIRLCEEYGVQQCIFSSTGKAARYFTAEVYAASKKLCEWQLAQAAQTGNVTYSMVRFTHMLNNSSVCQQISDKIQQGKIINIHAPHRYITAQNINEALHLLLNALVLSQPKKLKFLTVRNLGWPTETLEIALYKLLESGKHLPIYFQGLLPGYEEPCFLGQFDWSKPTETHLLINALENSQVEASGDMMLAELAYFSSEVLNKHLAIIQTLTDNLSLPEANIRYGLKTAVKEVTSSIFAQTPSQTLLKILKWGTNPKQLASEGASLECHQDIIELIVQGLYGRLMQKCLLSTYKNISEFETLIKLLTTLPSIQQEVTYLKAVSQQHCDDLTSTVNLSTFSFALCS
;
A
#
# COMPACT_ATOMS: atom_id res chain seq x y z
N MET A 1 -33.10 -33.82 -5.27
CA MET A 1 -32.75 -34.23 -3.90
C MET A 1 -32.73 -32.94 -3.08
N LEU A 2 -33.74 -32.69 -2.26
CA LEU A 2 -33.82 -31.49 -1.41
C LEU A 2 -32.75 -31.61 -0.31
N LEU A 3 -31.79 -30.68 -0.29
CA LEU A 3 -30.85 -30.57 0.82
C LEU A 3 -31.62 -30.24 2.11
N PRO A 4 -31.34 -30.92 3.25
CA PRO A 4 -32.04 -30.66 4.49
C PRO A 4 -31.76 -29.23 4.95
N VAL A 5 -32.82 -28.50 5.30
CA VAL A 5 -32.74 -27.16 5.90
C VAL A 5 -32.20 -27.32 7.31
N VAL A 6 -30.88 -27.35 7.44
CA VAL A 6 -30.19 -27.23 8.73
C VAL A 6 -30.47 -25.81 9.23
N ARG A 7 -31.14 -25.67 10.39
CA ARG A 7 -31.15 -24.39 11.13
C ARG A 7 -29.72 -24.18 11.61
N ALA A 8 -28.94 -23.41 10.85
CA ALA A 8 -27.60 -23.01 11.26
C ALA A 8 -27.67 -22.21 12.57
N THR A 9 -26.78 -22.51 13.52
CA THR A 9 -26.83 -22.00 14.90
C THR A 9 -25.77 -20.93 15.20
N SER A 10 -24.77 -20.77 14.33
CA SER A 10 -23.70 -19.77 14.47
C SER A 10 -23.37 -19.06 13.16
N LYS A 11 -22.75 -17.87 13.24
CA LYS A 11 -22.28 -17.10 12.07
C LYS A 11 -21.42 -17.96 11.13
N SER A 12 -20.47 -18.70 11.69
CA SER A 12 -19.55 -19.56 10.94
C SER A 12 -20.25 -20.69 10.21
N GLU A 13 -21.29 -21.29 10.80
CA GLU A 13 -22.10 -22.32 10.13
C GLU A 13 -22.89 -21.74 8.97
N ILE A 14 -23.49 -20.54 9.14
CA ILE A 14 -24.24 -19.87 8.08
C ILE A 14 -23.30 -19.51 6.91
N ILE A 15 -22.13 -18.95 7.22
CA ILE A 15 -21.09 -18.64 6.22
C ILE A 15 -20.67 -19.91 5.48
N ARG A 16 -20.43 -21.02 6.19
CA ARG A 16 -20.12 -22.31 5.57
C ARG A 16 -21.24 -22.78 4.65
N CYS A 17 -22.50 -22.68 5.06
CA CYS A 17 -23.64 -23.04 4.22
C CYS A 17 -23.74 -22.18 2.94
N ILE A 18 -23.46 -20.87 3.03
CA ILE A 18 -23.39 -19.99 1.85
C ILE A 18 -22.27 -20.46 0.91
N GLN A 19 -21.08 -20.78 1.45
CA GLN A 19 -19.94 -21.26 0.67
C GLN A 19 -20.15 -22.66 0.08
N GLU A 20 -20.90 -23.54 0.74
CA GLU A 20 -21.25 -24.87 0.20
C GLU A 20 -22.28 -24.76 -0.92
N LEU A 21 -23.23 -23.83 -0.79
CA LEU A 21 -24.25 -23.58 -1.80
C LEU A 21 -23.68 -22.88 -3.04
N VAL A 22 -22.79 -21.90 -2.82
CA VAL A 22 -22.06 -21.19 -3.87
C VAL A 22 -20.57 -21.16 -3.50
N PRO A 23 -19.78 -22.14 -3.99
CA PRO A 23 -18.35 -22.22 -3.72
C PRO A 23 -17.61 -20.93 -4.06
N LEU A 24 -16.59 -20.59 -3.27
CA LEU A 24 -15.75 -19.41 -3.48
C LEU A 24 -15.21 -19.38 -4.92
N GLY A 25 -15.33 -18.25 -5.62
CA GLY A 25 -14.90 -18.13 -7.02
C GLY A 25 -15.97 -18.51 -8.05
N SER A 26 -17.14 -18.98 -7.62
CA SER A 26 -18.25 -19.28 -8.54
C SER A 26 -18.76 -18.01 -9.23
N PRO A 27 -19.29 -18.12 -10.47
CA PRO A 27 -19.99 -17.01 -11.11
C PRO A 27 -21.22 -16.59 -10.31
N GLU A 28 -21.72 -15.39 -10.57
CA GLU A 28 -22.92 -14.87 -9.90
C GLU A 28 -24.11 -15.83 -10.11
N PRO A 29 -24.71 -16.39 -9.05
CA PRO A 29 -25.75 -17.40 -9.17
C PRO A 29 -27.01 -16.82 -9.80
N GLN A 30 -27.59 -17.56 -10.76
CA GLN A 30 -28.82 -17.17 -11.48
C GLN A 30 -30.02 -18.05 -11.13
N ASP A 31 -29.79 -19.19 -10.47
CA ASP A 31 -30.85 -20.15 -10.13
C ASP A 31 -31.76 -19.59 -9.03
N SER A 32 -33.07 -19.59 -9.28
CA SER A 32 -34.08 -19.02 -8.37
C SER A 32 -34.15 -19.72 -7.00
N GLN A 33 -33.90 -21.04 -6.93
CA GLN A 33 -33.93 -21.78 -5.67
C GLN A 33 -32.68 -21.49 -4.84
N VAL A 34 -31.52 -21.39 -5.51
CA VAL A 34 -30.26 -20.96 -4.90
C VAL A 34 -30.41 -19.54 -4.34
N LEU A 35 -30.94 -18.60 -5.12
CA LEU A 35 -31.16 -17.21 -4.69
C LEU A 35 -32.13 -17.10 -3.50
N ALA A 36 -33.23 -17.88 -3.50
CA ALA A 36 -34.15 -17.93 -2.38
C ALA A 36 -33.49 -18.47 -1.10
N THR A 37 -32.66 -19.52 -1.24
CA THR A 37 -31.92 -20.10 -0.12
C THR A 37 -30.87 -19.13 0.42
N LEU A 38 -30.12 -18.46 -0.46
CA LEU A 38 -29.16 -17.42 -0.06
C LEU A 38 -29.83 -16.24 0.63
N THR A 39 -31.02 -15.83 0.20
CA THR A 39 -31.78 -14.75 0.85
C THR A 39 -32.16 -15.11 2.28
N LYS A 40 -32.57 -16.38 2.50
CA LYS A 40 -32.83 -16.89 3.84
C LYS A 40 -31.56 -16.93 4.70
N LEU A 41 -30.48 -17.51 4.19
CA LEU A 41 -29.18 -17.55 4.89
C LEU A 41 -28.65 -16.15 5.20
N THR A 42 -28.86 -15.18 4.31
CA THR A 42 -28.47 -13.79 4.54
C THR A 42 -29.28 -13.16 5.69
N SER A 43 -30.58 -13.47 5.77
CA SER A 43 -31.43 -13.00 6.87
C SER A 43 -31.02 -13.64 8.21
N ASP A 44 -30.73 -14.94 8.20
CA ASP A 44 -30.21 -15.66 9.38
C ASP A 44 -28.85 -15.06 9.81
N LEU A 45 -28.00 -14.66 8.85
CA LEU A 45 -26.71 -14.04 9.12
C LEU A 45 -26.86 -12.65 9.77
N ILE A 46 -27.79 -11.82 9.29
CA ILE A 46 -28.11 -10.53 9.92
C ILE A 46 -28.52 -10.73 11.38
N GLN A 47 -29.43 -11.68 11.65
CA GLN A 47 -29.88 -11.98 13.02
C GLN A 47 -28.72 -12.45 13.91
N ALA A 48 -27.82 -13.28 13.38
CA ALA A 48 -26.65 -13.74 14.12
C ALA A 48 -25.68 -12.61 14.47
N TYR A 49 -25.43 -11.65 13.55
CA TYR A 49 -24.63 -10.46 13.84
C TYR A 49 -25.33 -9.57 14.90
N GLN A 50 -26.64 -9.36 14.79
CA GLN A 50 -27.40 -8.56 15.78
C GLN A 50 -27.39 -9.18 17.18
N ALA A 51 -27.46 -10.52 17.28
CA ALA A 51 -27.39 -11.24 18.55
C ALA A 51 -26.05 -11.06 19.29
N GLU A 52 -24.98 -10.75 18.55
CA GLU A 52 -23.66 -10.41 19.11
C GLU A 52 -23.48 -8.90 19.36
N GLY A 53 -24.54 -8.10 19.21
CA GLY A 53 -24.51 -6.65 19.40
C GLY A 53 -23.94 -5.87 18.20
N GLN A 54 -23.68 -6.52 17.07
CA GLN A 54 -23.24 -5.85 15.83
C GLN A 54 -24.44 -5.26 15.07
N LEU A 55 -24.16 -4.47 14.03
CA LEU A 55 -25.16 -3.83 13.14
C LEU A 55 -26.12 -2.83 13.81
N GLN A 56 -25.83 -2.37 15.04
CA GLN A 56 -26.64 -1.35 15.74
C GLN A 56 -26.39 0.07 15.21
N GLU A 57 -25.16 0.32 14.76
CA GLU A 57 -24.70 1.59 14.19
C GLU A 57 -23.84 1.35 12.95
N ASP A 58 -23.53 2.41 12.19
CA ASP A 58 -22.67 2.30 11.01
C ASP A 58 -21.31 1.72 11.44
N PRO A 59 -20.82 0.61 10.83
CA PRO A 59 -19.51 0.03 11.12
C PRO A 59 -18.33 1.02 10.95
N PHE A 60 -18.56 2.17 10.32
CA PHE A 60 -17.59 3.27 10.19
C PHE A 60 -17.88 4.49 11.08
N THR A 61 -18.82 4.42 12.03
CA THR A 61 -19.19 5.55 12.92
C THR A 61 -17.97 6.21 13.53
N ASP A 62 -17.07 5.42 14.11
CA ASP A 62 -15.81 5.92 14.68
C ASP A 62 -14.95 6.64 13.64
N VAL A 63 -14.80 6.05 12.46
CA VAL A 63 -13.94 6.58 11.39
C VAL A 63 -14.46 7.93 10.88
N TRP A 64 -15.77 8.14 10.80
CA TRP A 64 -16.35 9.42 10.39
C TRP A 64 -16.01 10.57 11.35
N GLY A 65 -15.94 10.28 12.65
CA GLY A 65 -15.64 11.26 13.70
C GLY A 65 -14.16 11.57 13.88
N ARG A 66 -13.25 10.75 13.32
CA ARG A 66 -11.82 10.97 13.51
C ARG A 66 -11.33 12.24 12.85
N THR A 67 -10.39 12.89 13.52
CA THR A 67 -9.61 13.99 12.96
C THR A 67 -8.18 13.83 13.42
N ILE A 68 -7.27 14.44 12.67
CA ILE A 68 -5.89 14.62 13.12
C ILE A 68 -5.63 16.10 13.32
N HIS A 69 -4.70 16.44 14.21
CA HIS A 69 -4.28 17.82 14.40
C HIS A 69 -3.84 18.47 13.08
N LEU A 70 -4.31 19.67 12.78
CA LEU A 70 -3.85 20.50 11.66
C LEU A 70 -3.02 21.67 12.22
N TYR A 71 -1.78 21.83 11.75
CA TYR A 71 -0.94 22.98 12.08
C TYR A 71 -1.39 24.23 11.30
N GLU A 72 -2.64 24.65 11.48
CA GLU A 72 -3.35 25.56 10.57
C GLU A 72 -2.65 26.90 10.35
N SER A 73 -2.08 27.50 11.41
CA SER A 73 -1.31 28.75 11.29
C SER A 73 -0.06 28.59 10.42
N ALA A 74 0.72 27.51 10.64
CA ALA A 74 1.91 27.22 9.86
C ALA A 74 1.58 26.87 8.41
N VAL A 75 0.54 26.05 8.20
CA VAL A 75 0.02 25.71 6.87
C VAL A 75 -0.48 26.94 6.13
N SER A 76 -1.29 27.79 6.77
CA SER A 76 -1.77 29.03 6.15
C SER A 76 -0.62 29.96 5.79
N SER A 77 0.41 30.07 6.65
CA SER A 77 1.61 30.85 6.36
C SER A 77 2.35 30.34 5.11
N GLN A 78 2.48 29.02 4.95
CA GLN A 78 3.12 28.40 3.78
C GLN A 78 2.31 28.59 2.49
N VAL A 79 0.98 28.52 2.57
CA VAL A 79 0.08 28.57 1.39
C VAL A 79 -0.25 30.01 0.96
N ARG A 80 -0.27 30.96 1.90
CA ARG A 80 -0.75 32.32 1.64
C ARG A 80 0.03 33.02 0.55
N GLY A 81 -0.69 33.57 -0.44
CA GLY A 81 -0.07 34.31 -1.55
C GLY A 81 0.61 33.42 -2.60
N LYS A 82 0.60 32.09 -2.45
CA LYS A 82 1.22 31.13 -3.37
C LYS A 82 0.29 30.66 -4.47
N VAL A 83 0.86 30.24 -5.60
CA VAL A 83 0.17 29.44 -6.62
C VAL A 83 0.36 27.97 -6.27
N VAL A 84 -0.74 27.24 -6.09
CA VAL A 84 -0.73 25.82 -5.71
C VAL A 84 -1.34 24.99 -6.82
N LEU A 85 -0.57 24.07 -7.40
CA LEU A 85 -1.05 23.14 -8.41
C LEU A 85 -1.46 21.81 -7.78
N VAL A 86 -2.63 21.30 -8.16
CA VAL A 86 -3.17 20.01 -7.69
C VAL A 86 -3.49 19.15 -8.91
N THR A 87 -2.70 18.10 -9.15
CA THR A 87 -3.08 17.08 -10.15
C THR A 87 -4.09 16.11 -9.52
N GLY A 88 -5.08 15.63 -10.27
CA GLY A 88 -6.18 14.85 -9.70
C GLY A 88 -7.14 15.73 -8.88
N GLY A 89 -7.20 17.03 -9.22
CA GLY A 89 -7.94 18.04 -8.47
C GLY A 89 -9.46 17.90 -8.53
N GLU A 90 -9.99 17.09 -9.45
CA GLU A 90 -11.43 16.76 -9.52
C GLU A 90 -11.75 15.43 -8.81
N GLY A 91 -10.73 14.71 -8.32
CA GLY A 91 -10.91 13.52 -7.50
C GLY A 91 -11.49 13.82 -6.10
N CYS A 92 -11.87 12.77 -5.36
CA CYS A 92 -12.45 12.90 -4.02
C CYS A 92 -11.58 13.72 -3.05
N VAL A 93 -10.28 13.41 -2.98
CA VAL A 93 -9.34 14.14 -2.09
C VAL A 93 -8.94 15.47 -2.71
N GLY A 94 -8.66 15.50 -4.01
CA GLY A 94 -8.23 16.71 -4.72
C GLY A 94 -9.25 17.84 -4.67
N SER A 95 -10.53 17.55 -4.90
CA SER A 95 -11.59 18.57 -4.91
C SER A 95 -11.82 19.18 -3.54
N ALA A 96 -11.69 18.38 -2.47
CA ALA A 96 -11.75 18.86 -1.10
C ALA A 96 -10.50 19.69 -0.75
N LEU A 97 -9.32 19.29 -1.23
CA LEU A 97 -8.06 20.01 -1.03
C LEU A 97 -8.08 21.37 -1.71
N VAL A 98 -8.55 21.44 -2.97
CA VAL A 98 -8.70 22.69 -3.72
C VAL A 98 -9.52 23.70 -2.91
N LYS A 99 -10.67 23.28 -2.34
CA LYS A 99 -11.51 24.14 -1.49
C LYS A 99 -10.76 24.63 -0.25
N LYS A 100 -10.04 23.73 0.45
CA LYS A 100 -9.28 24.08 1.66
C LYS A 100 -8.11 25.02 1.37
N LEU A 101 -7.40 24.85 0.27
CA LEU A 101 -6.29 25.72 -0.15
C LEU A 101 -6.75 27.16 -0.42
N ILE A 102 -7.91 27.34 -1.04
CA ILE A 102 -8.51 28.67 -1.25
C ILE A 102 -8.82 29.33 0.10
N ALA A 103 -9.46 28.58 1.01
CA ALA A 103 -9.78 29.08 2.35
C ALA A 103 -8.53 29.45 3.17
N LEU A 104 -7.39 28.78 2.93
CA LEU A 104 -6.11 29.05 3.59
C LEU A 104 -5.37 30.28 3.02
N GLY A 105 -5.87 30.88 1.93
CA GLY A 105 -5.35 32.12 1.35
C GLY A 105 -4.38 31.93 0.18
N ALA A 106 -4.42 30.78 -0.52
CA ALA A 106 -3.68 30.62 -1.77
C ALA A 106 -4.04 31.75 -2.74
N ARG A 107 -3.04 32.36 -3.39
CA ARG A 107 -3.26 33.38 -4.43
C ARG A 107 -4.04 32.79 -5.60
N GLN A 108 -3.70 31.55 -5.94
CA GLN A 108 -4.37 30.80 -7.00
C GLN A 108 -4.21 29.30 -6.74
N VAL A 109 -5.25 28.53 -7.06
CA VAL A 109 -5.21 27.07 -7.08
C VAL A 109 -5.40 26.59 -8.51
N VAL A 110 -4.47 25.77 -9.01
CA VAL A 110 -4.49 25.21 -10.37
C VAL A 110 -4.90 23.74 -10.28
N SER A 111 -6.14 23.41 -10.64
CA SER A 111 -6.64 22.03 -10.70
C SER A 111 -6.33 21.43 -12.07
N VAL A 112 -5.60 20.32 -12.11
CA VAL A 112 -5.27 19.59 -13.34
C VAL A 112 -5.86 18.19 -13.26
N ASP A 113 -6.79 17.85 -14.15
CA ASP A 113 -7.44 16.53 -14.13
C ASP A 113 -7.87 16.06 -15.53
N LYS A 114 -7.76 14.75 -15.80
CA LYS A 114 -8.23 14.12 -17.04
C LYS A 114 -9.76 13.99 -17.05
N LEU A 115 -10.40 13.88 -15.88
CA LEU A 115 -11.86 13.67 -15.75
C LEU A 115 -12.69 14.82 -16.30
N ARG A 116 -12.14 16.04 -16.39
CA ARG A 116 -12.81 17.16 -17.06
C ARG A 116 -12.96 16.94 -18.57
N CYS A 117 -12.18 16.03 -19.18
CA CYS A 117 -12.43 15.55 -20.53
C CYS A 117 -13.69 14.66 -20.63
N ALA A 118 -14.17 14.09 -19.52
CA ALA A 118 -15.30 13.15 -19.52
C ALA A 118 -16.67 13.81 -19.33
N SER A 119 -16.75 15.07 -18.85
CA SER A 119 -18.02 15.71 -18.52
C SER A 119 -18.56 16.71 -19.56
N LEU A 120 -18.00 16.81 -20.76
CA LEU A 120 -18.28 17.92 -21.69
C LEU A 120 -18.22 17.38 -23.15
N TYR A 121 -19.17 17.48 -24.11
CA TYR A 121 -20.38 18.29 -24.37
C TYR A 121 -20.37 19.76 -23.94
N ASP A 122 -19.20 20.28 -23.58
CA ASP A 122 -19.01 21.70 -23.35
C ASP A 122 -17.68 22.08 -23.99
N HIS A 123 -17.78 22.87 -25.06
CA HIS A 123 -16.64 23.40 -25.79
C HIS A 123 -15.91 24.51 -25.00
N THR A 124 -15.89 24.44 -23.67
CA THR A 124 -15.23 25.44 -22.83
C THR A 124 -13.70 25.38 -23.03
N PRO A 125 -13.00 26.53 -23.02
CA PRO A 125 -11.56 26.58 -23.19
C PRO A 125 -10.82 25.75 -22.13
N ILE A 126 -9.63 25.26 -22.50
CA ILE A 126 -8.71 24.45 -21.67
C ILE A 126 -8.55 25.03 -20.25
N LYS A 127 -8.63 26.36 -20.12
CA LYS A 127 -8.65 27.12 -18.87
C LYS A 127 -10.04 27.70 -18.61
N VAL A 128 -10.61 27.40 -17.44
CA VAL A 128 -11.74 28.16 -16.86
C VAL A 128 -11.27 28.77 -15.56
N GLN A 129 -11.37 30.10 -15.46
CA GLN A 129 -11.08 30.83 -14.23
C GLN A 129 -12.38 31.10 -13.48
N LYS A 130 -12.49 30.58 -12.27
CA LYS A 130 -13.57 30.92 -11.32
C LYS A 130 -12.91 31.36 -10.02
N GLN A 131 -13.07 32.63 -9.65
CA GLN A 131 -12.43 33.20 -8.47
C GLN A 131 -10.90 32.98 -8.50
N ALA A 132 -10.33 32.37 -7.45
CA ALA A 132 -8.92 32.02 -7.32
C ALA A 132 -8.55 30.65 -7.93
N ILE A 133 -9.39 30.03 -8.77
CA ILE A 133 -9.14 28.69 -9.34
C ILE A 133 -8.91 28.77 -10.85
N ALA A 134 -7.85 28.11 -11.35
CA ALA A 134 -7.66 27.77 -12.76
C ALA A 134 -7.84 26.25 -12.94
N LEU A 135 -8.77 25.87 -13.83
CA LEU A 135 -9.07 24.47 -14.11
C LEU A 135 -8.47 24.06 -15.46
N TYR A 136 -7.73 22.96 -15.50
CA TYR A 136 -7.09 22.39 -16.69
C TYR A 136 -7.52 20.94 -16.94
N ALA A 137 -8.03 20.68 -18.14
CA ALA A 137 -8.30 19.34 -18.63
C ALA A 137 -7.02 18.75 -19.26
N ALA A 138 -6.21 18.05 -18.47
CA ALA A 138 -4.96 17.48 -18.95
C ALA A 138 -4.63 16.15 -18.27
N ASP A 139 -3.99 15.28 -19.04
CA ASP A 139 -3.46 14.01 -18.57
C ASP A 139 -2.01 14.21 -18.10
N VAL A 140 -1.67 13.71 -16.91
CA VAL A 140 -0.29 13.80 -16.38
C VAL A 140 0.74 13.06 -17.24
N ARG A 141 0.29 12.16 -18.11
CA ARG A 141 1.13 11.49 -19.12
C ARG A 141 1.52 12.42 -20.28
N ASN A 142 0.82 13.54 -20.48
CA ASN A 142 1.14 14.50 -21.52
C ASN A 142 2.12 15.55 -20.98
N TYR A 143 3.42 15.31 -21.20
CA TYR A 143 4.48 16.24 -20.77
C TYR A 143 4.32 17.65 -21.33
N HIS A 144 3.94 17.81 -22.60
CA HIS A 144 3.79 19.13 -23.22
C HIS A 144 2.63 19.92 -22.61
N ALA A 145 1.51 19.27 -22.31
CA ALA A 145 0.39 19.91 -21.63
C ALA A 145 0.77 20.33 -20.20
N LEU A 146 1.44 19.46 -19.44
CA LEU A 146 1.94 19.82 -18.11
C LEU A 146 2.96 20.95 -18.19
N LYS A 147 3.90 20.91 -19.14
CA LYS A 147 4.90 21.97 -19.33
C LYS A 147 4.24 23.32 -19.60
N TYR A 148 3.25 23.36 -20.49
CA TYR A 148 2.46 24.57 -20.75
C TYR A 148 1.81 25.12 -19.47
N ILE A 149 1.23 24.25 -18.63
CA ILE A 149 0.62 24.64 -17.35
C ILE A 149 1.67 25.21 -16.39
N PHE A 150 2.83 24.55 -16.24
CA PHE A 150 3.90 25.02 -15.36
C PHE A 150 4.49 26.35 -15.84
N GLU A 151 4.67 26.52 -17.15
CA GLU A 151 5.17 27.76 -17.75
C GLU A 151 4.19 28.93 -17.57
N THR A 152 2.89 28.65 -17.73
CA THR A 152 1.81 29.64 -17.65
C THR A 152 1.54 30.05 -16.21
N GLU A 153 1.39 29.07 -15.31
CA GLU A 153 0.91 29.31 -13.94
C GLU A 153 2.04 29.46 -12.92
N LYS A 154 3.25 28.95 -13.21
CA LYS A 154 4.45 29.02 -12.35
C LYS A 154 4.16 28.64 -10.89
N PRO A 155 3.77 27.37 -10.63
CA PRO A 155 3.35 26.95 -9.30
C PRO A 155 4.50 27.05 -8.29
N ASP A 156 4.19 27.51 -7.07
CA ASP A 156 5.11 27.48 -5.94
C ASP A 156 5.08 26.12 -5.22
N ILE A 157 3.90 25.48 -5.19
CA ILE A 157 3.64 24.22 -4.48
C ILE A 157 2.87 23.28 -5.41
N VAL A 158 3.22 21.99 -5.39
CA VAL A 158 2.52 20.95 -6.15
C VAL A 158 1.98 19.86 -5.22
N PHE A 159 0.70 19.55 -5.33
CA PHE A 159 0.09 18.33 -4.79
C PHE A 159 -0.17 17.35 -5.93
N HIS A 160 0.61 16.26 -5.98
CA HIS A 160 0.48 15.22 -6.99
C HIS A 160 -0.45 14.10 -6.49
N LEU A 161 -1.76 14.23 -6.77
CA LEU A 161 -2.79 13.27 -6.37
C LEU A 161 -3.36 12.41 -7.52
N ALA A 162 -2.93 12.65 -8.77
CA ALA A 162 -3.44 11.92 -9.93
C ALA A 162 -2.96 10.46 -9.92
N ALA A 163 -3.89 9.51 -9.92
CA ALA A 163 -3.60 8.08 -10.02
C ALA A 163 -4.82 7.26 -10.44
N GLN A 164 -4.59 6.13 -11.11
CA GLN A 164 -5.58 5.06 -11.21
C GLN A 164 -5.59 4.26 -9.90
N ARG A 165 -6.54 4.56 -9.02
CA ARG A 165 -6.58 4.04 -7.65
C ARG A 165 -7.20 2.65 -7.47
N LEU A 166 -7.94 2.16 -8.46
CA LEU A 166 -8.75 0.95 -8.36
C LEU A 166 -7.88 -0.28 -8.67
N PRO A 167 -7.58 -1.16 -7.69
CA PRO A 167 -6.69 -2.30 -7.92
C PRO A 167 -7.18 -3.23 -9.02
N GLY A 168 -8.46 -3.62 -9.02
CA GLY A 168 -9.01 -4.48 -10.07
C GLY A 168 -8.94 -3.87 -11.47
N LEU A 169 -9.13 -2.54 -11.60
CA LEU A 169 -8.99 -1.87 -12.90
C LEU A 169 -7.52 -1.77 -13.33
N ALA A 170 -6.60 -1.60 -12.38
CA ALA A 170 -5.16 -1.58 -12.64
C ALA A 170 -4.63 -2.90 -13.22
N GLU A 171 -5.25 -4.02 -12.85
CA GLU A 171 -4.89 -5.32 -13.41
C GLU A 171 -5.35 -5.50 -14.87
N VAL A 172 -6.38 -4.77 -15.28
CA VAL A 172 -6.94 -4.80 -16.64
C VAL A 172 -6.33 -3.74 -17.54
N GLN A 173 -6.07 -2.54 -17.02
CA GLN A 173 -5.51 -1.40 -17.73
C GLN A 173 -4.08 -1.14 -17.25
N ILE A 174 -3.18 -2.08 -17.55
CA ILE A 174 -1.83 -2.11 -16.98
C ILE A 174 -1.02 -0.95 -17.53
N ARG A 175 -1.02 -0.77 -18.86
CA ARG A 175 -0.26 0.31 -19.50
C ARG A 175 -0.72 1.69 -19.03
N GLU A 176 -2.04 1.91 -18.94
CA GLU A 176 -2.59 3.18 -18.45
C GLU A 176 -2.21 3.42 -16.98
N THR A 177 -2.31 2.40 -16.12
CA THR A 177 -1.92 2.53 -14.71
C THR A 177 -0.44 2.84 -14.55
N VAL A 178 0.42 2.07 -15.20
CA VAL A 178 1.88 2.20 -15.10
C VAL A 178 2.35 3.54 -15.65
N THR A 179 1.85 3.96 -16.82
CA THR A 179 2.22 5.27 -17.39
C THR A 179 1.69 6.45 -16.58
N THR A 180 0.45 6.37 -16.08
CA THR A 180 -0.13 7.42 -15.22
C THR A 180 0.69 7.59 -13.95
N ALA A 181 1.10 6.48 -13.33
CA ALA A 181 1.91 6.50 -12.12
C ALA A 181 3.36 6.91 -12.41
N LEU A 182 4.11 6.11 -13.18
CA LEU A 182 5.56 6.27 -13.33
C LEU A 182 5.94 7.42 -14.25
N CYS A 183 5.35 7.50 -15.44
CA CYS A 183 5.65 8.58 -16.38
C CYS A 183 5.06 9.90 -15.87
N GLY A 184 3.83 9.87 -15.34
CA GLY A 184 3.20 11.04 -14.72
C GLY A 184 4.01 11.61 -13.56
N THR A 185 4.45 10.76 -12.62
CA THR A 185 5.31 11.18 -11.51
C THR A 185 6.65 11.73 -12.01
N HIS A 186 7.27 11.08 -13.01
CA HIS A 186 8.51 11.56 -13.61
C HIS A 186 8.36 12.94 -14.26
N HIS A 187 7.26 13.20 -14.99
CA HIS A 187 6.99 14.52 -15.56
C HIS A 187 6.83 15.58 -14.49
N ILE A 188 6.10 15.28 -13.41
CA ILE A 188 5.92 16.22 -12.29
C ILE A 188 7.26 16.52 -11.62
N ILE A 189 8.07 15.51 -11.29
CA ILE A 189 9.42 15.70 -10.73
C ILE A 189 10.24 16.63 -11.64
N ARG A 190 10.32 16.30 -12.94
CA ARG A 190 11.09 17.08 -13.91
C ARG A 190 10.64 18.53 -13.97
N LEU A 191 9.34 18.78 -14.04
CA LEU A 191 8.78 20.14 -14.12
C LEU A 191 8.91 20.90 -12.80
N CYS A 192 8.82 20.22 -11.66
CA CYS A 192 9.09 20.82 -10.36
C CYS A 192 10.53 21.35 -10.28
N GLU A 193 11.51 20.55 -10.72
CA GLU A 193 12.91 21.00 -10.76
C GLU A 193 13.14 22.10 -11.81
N GLU A 194 12.59 21.95 -13.03
CA GLU A 194 12.76 22.90 -14.14
C GLU A 194 12.22 24.30 -13.81
N TYR A 195 11.09 24.39 -13.12
CA TYR A 195 10.42 25.65 -12.79
C TYR A 195 10.64 26.11 -11.34
N GLY A 196 11.49 25.43 -10.57
CA GLY A 196 11.87 25.85 -9.21
C GLY A 196 10.72 25.80 -8.20
N VAL A 197 9.87 24.77 -8.27
CA VAL A 197 8.81 24.52 -7.28
C VAL A 197 9.43 24.37 -5.89
N GLN A 198 8.81 24.95 -4.87
CA GLN A 198 9.37 24.95 -3.51
C GLN A 198 9.14 23.59 -2.84
N GLN A 199 7.92 23.07 -2.97
CA GLN A 199 7.51 21.81 -2.36
C GLN A 199 6.60 20.99 -3.27
N CYS A 200 6.80 19.68 -3.28
CA CYS A 200 5.93 18.73 -3.98
C CYS A 200 5.49 17.60 -3.03
N ILE A 201 4.17 17.44 -2.88
CA ILE A 201 3.54 16.49 -1.97
C ILE A 201 2.82 15.43 -2.78
N PHE A 202 3.22 14.18 -2.60
CA PHE A 202 2.65 13.04 -3.31
C PHE A 202 1.67 12.26 -2.44
N SER A 203 0.50 11.89 -2.98
CA SER A 203 -0.34 10.90 -2.32
C SER A 203 0.08 9.49 -2.72
N SER A 204 0.53 8.70 -1.76
CA SER A 204 0.80 7.26 -1.90
C SER A 204 -0.30 6.43 -1.22
N THR A 205 -0.05 5.14 -1.03
CA THR A 205 -0.98 4.15 -0.50
C THR A 205 -0.28 3.26 0.51
N GLY A 206 -1.01 2.83 1.54
CA GLY A 206 -0.54 1.81 2.49
C GLY A 206 -0.08 0.52 1.83
N LYS A 207 -0.63 0.17 0.66
CA LYS A 207 -0.20 -1.00 -0.12
C LYS A 207 1.25 -0.91 -0.59
N ALA A 208 1.81 0.30 -0.73
CA ALA A 208 3.20 0.51 -1.11
C ALA A 208 4.19 0.23 0.04
N ALA A 209 3.70 0.04 1.27
CA ALA A 209 4.53 -0.35 2.41
C ALA A 209 5.11 -1.78 2.26
N ARG A 210 4.52 -2.63 1.42
CA ARG A 210 5.01 -4.00 1.16
C ARG A 210 6.42 -3.95 0.58
N TYR A 211 7.34 -4.79 1.04
CA TYR A 211 8.69 -4.86 0.45
C TYR A 211 8.63 -5.22 -1.03
N PHE A 212 7.86 -6.26 -1.34
CA PHE A 212 7.63 -6.76 -2.69
C PHE A 212 6.12 -6.87 -2.94
N THR A 213 5.69 -6.63 -4.18
CA THR A 213 4.31 -6.81 -4.62
C THR A 213 4.25 -6.99 -6.12
N ALA A 214 3.37 -7.90 -6.58
CA ALA A 214 3.08 -8.09 -8.00
C ALA A 214 1.81 -7.38 -8.48
N GLU A 215 1.02 -6.79 -7.55
CA GLU A 215 -0.18 -6.01 -7.86
C GLU A 215 0.21 -4.72 -8.60
N VAL A 216 -0.35 -4.48 -9.79
CA VAL A 216 0.07 -3.40 -10.68
C VAL A 216 -0.05 -2.04 -10.01
N TYR A 217 -1.15 -1.80 -9.29
CA TYR A 217 -1.37 -0.56 -8.56
C TYR A 217 -0.32 -0.33 -7.46
N ALA A 218 -0.10 -1.32 -6.60
CA ALA A 218 0.80 -1.19 -5.46
C ALA A 218 2.27 -1.07 -5.92
N ALA A 219 2.68 -1.89 -6.89
CA ALA A 219 4.02 -1.88 -7.47
C ALA A 219 4.32 -0.53 -8.14
N SER A 220 3.37 0.02 -8.90
CA SER A 220 3.53 1.32 -9.55
C SER A 220 3.69 2.45 -8.53
N LYS A 221 2.86 2.48 -7.48
CA LYS A 221 2.99 3.49 -6.41
C LYS A 221 4.31 3.36 -5.66
N LYS A 222 4.77 2.14 -5.38
CA LYS A 222 6.05 1.88 -4.71
C LYS A 222 7.25 2.42 -5.52
N LEU A 223 7.28 2.20 -6.83
CA LEU A 223 8.30 2.79 -7.70
C LEU A 223 8.24 4.33 -7.72
N CYS A 224 7.04 4.94 -7.65
CA CYS A 224 6.90 6.39 -7.54
C CYS A 224 7.50 6.93 -6.22
N GLU A 225 7.30 6.21 -5.10
CA GLU A 225 7.90 6.59 -3.82
C GLU A 225 9.44 6.64 -3.92
N TRP A 226 10.05 5.64 -4.58
CA TRP A 226 11.49 5.64 -4.81
C TRP A 226 11.95 6.72 -5.80
N GLN A 227 11.19 7.00 -6.87
CA GLN A 227 11.49 8.12 -7.78
C GLN A 227 11.54 9.45 -7.03
N LEU A 228 10.55 9.72 -6.18
CA LEU A 228 10.49 10.94 -5.38
C LEU A 228 11.59 10.98 -4.32
N ALA A 229 11.96 9.85 -3.73
CA ALA A 229 13.05 9.79 -2.76
C ALA A 229 14.41 10.07 -3.41
N GLN A 230 14.65 9.56 -4.62
CA GLN A 230 15.83 9.90 -5.41
C GLN A 230 15.82 11.39 -5.79
N ALA A 231 14.67 11.93 -6.22
CA ALA A 231 14.53 13.34 -6.54
C ALA A 231 14.79 14.23 -5.32
N ALA A 232 14.31 13.85 -4.14
CA ALA A 232 14.56 14.57 -2.90
C ALA A 232 16.05 14.68 -2.60
N GLN A 233 16.82 13.59 -2.75
CA GLN A 233 18.26 13.59 -2.46
C GLN A 233 19.06 14.44 -3.45
N THR A 234 18.67 14.46 -4.71
CA THR A 234 19.47 15.04 -5.81
C THR A 234 19.02 16.44 -6.22
N GLY A 235 17.72 16.73 -6.15
CA GLY A 235 17.08 17.97 -6.60
C GLY A 235 17.04 19.09 -5.55
N ASN A 236 16.47 20.23 -5.92
CA ASN A 236 16.32 21.40 -5.04
C ASN A 236 14.92 21.53 -4.45
N VAL A 237 13.93 20.84 -5.05
CA VAL A 237 12.55 20.81 -4.57
C VAL A 237 12.49 19.98 -3.29
N THR A 238 11.70 20.41 -2.31
CA THR A 238 11.41 19.60 -1.12
C THR A 238 10.26 18.65 -1.42
N TYR A 239 10.51 17.34 -1.38
CA TYR A 239 9.48 16.33 -1.59
C TYR A 239 9.03 15.71 -0.28
N SER A 240 7.72 15.48 -0.18
CA SER A 240 7.13 14.65 0.87
C SER A 240 5.99 13.82 0.30
N MET A 241 5.52 12.85 1.08
CA MET A 241 4.37 12.06 0.68
C MET A 241 3.47 11.68 1.84
N VAL A 242 2.26 11.26 1.52
CA VAL A 242 1.29 10.75 2.48
C VAL A 242 0.85 9.36 2.05
N ARG A 243 0.94 8.35 2.93
CA ARG A 243 0.35 7.03 2.66
C ARG A 243 -1.07 6.99 3.23
N PHE A 244 -2.05 6.87 2.35
CA PHE A 244 -3.45 6.70 2.74
C PHE A 244 -3.84 5.23 2.90
N THR A 245 -4.86 4.97 3.72
CA THR A 245 -5.60 3.71 3.71
C THR A 245 -6.86 3.82 2.84
N HIS A 246 -7.84 2.94 3.07
CA HIS A 246 -9.07 2.93 2.31
C HIS A 246 -9.89 4.19 2.60
N MET A 247 -10.01 5.06 1.60
CA MET A 247 -10.80 6.29 1.74
C MET A 247 -12.31 5.98 1.76
N LEU A 248 -13.00 6.37 2.83
CA LEU A 248 -14.44 6.11 2.98
C LEU A 248 -15.30 6.87 1.98
N ASN A 249 -15.03 8.17 1.83
CA ASN A 249 -15.84 9.09 1.02
C ASN A 249 -15.89 8.72 -0.47
N ASN A 250 -14.98 7.87 -0.96
CA ASN A 250 -15.00 7.34 -2.33
C ASN A 250 -14.76 5.82 -2.37
N SER A 251 -15.20 5.12 -1.32
CA SER A 251 -15.09 3.68 -1.18
C SER A 251 -15.84 2.98 -2.32
N SER A 252 -15.09 2.35 -3.23
CA SER A 252 -15.69 1.61 -4.35
C SER A 252 -16.49 0.41 -3.86
N VAL A 253 -16.05 -0.24 -2.78
CA VAL A 253 -16.75 -1.35 -2.14
C VAL A 253 -18.11 -0.89 -1.60
N CYS A 254 -18.14 0.22 -0.85
CA CYS A 254 -19.39 0.75 -0.31
C CYS A 254 -20.35 1.21 -1.41
N GLN A 255 -19.83 1.81 -2.48
CA GLN A 255 -20.65 2.22 -3.63
C GLN A 255 -21.25 1.00 -4.35
N GLN A 256 -20.44 -0.01 -4.67
CA GLN A 256 -20.90 -1.22 -5.35
C GLN A 256 -21.99 -1.96 -4.55
N ILE A 257 -21.83 -2.06 -3.24
CA ILE A 257 -22.83 -2.63 -2.35
C ILE A 257 -24.13 -1.80 -2.41
N SER A 258 -24.02 -0.47 -2.27
CA SER A 258 -25.18 0.42 -2.26
C SER A 258 -25.93 0.40 -3.59
N ASP A 259 -25.23 0.41 -4.72
CA ASP A 259 -25.81 0.35 -6.07
C ASP A 259 -26.55 -0.98 -6.29
N LYS A 260 -25.96 -2.10 -5.86
CA LYS A 260 -26.60 -3.42 -5.94
C LYS A 260 -27.86 -3.50 -5.09
N ILE A 261 -27.80 -2.97 -3.86
CA ILE A 261 -28.97 -2.86 -2.98
C ILE A 261 -30.06 -2.01 -3.66
N GLN A 262 -29.72 -0.84 -4.17
CA GLN A 262 -30.68 0.06 -4.82
C GLN A 262 -31.35 -0.62 -6.03
N GLN A 263 -30.57 -1.33 -6.85
CA GLN A 263 -31.04 -2.07 -8.02
C GLN A 263 -31.75 -3.40 -7.69
N GLY A 264 -31.78 -3.82 -6.42
CA GLY A 264 -32.37 -5.11 -6.01
C GLY A 264 -31.61 -6.32 -6.54
N LYS A 265 -30.29 -6.19 -6.74
CA LYS A 265 -29.41 -7.27 -7.23
C LYS A 265 -28.75 -8.02 -6.08
N ILE A 266 -28.33 -9.25 -6.35
CA ILE A 266 -27.49 -10.03 -5.44
C ILE A 266 -26.19 -9.29 -5.10
N ILE A 267 -25.81 -9.34 -3.83
CA ILE A 267 -24.62 -8.68 -3.29
C ILE A 267 -23.45 -9.68 -3.30
N ASN A 268 -22.35 -9.30 -3.95
CA ASN A 268 -21.12 -10.08 -4.03
C ASN A 268 -20.08 -9.52 -3.05
N ILE A 269 -19.55 -10.36 -2.16
CA ILE A 269 -18.47 -10.02 -1.23
C ILE A 269 -17.25 -10.87 -1.57
N HIS A 270 -16.04 -10.31 -1.48
CA HIS A 270 -14.82 -11.04 -1.85
C HIS A 270 -14.61 -12.32 -1.04
N ALA A 271 -14.64 -12.21 0.28
CA ALA A 271 -14.48 -13.34 1.18
C ALA A 271 -15.12 -13.01 2.53
N PRO A 272 -15.54 -14.04 3.30
CA PRO A 272 -15.80 -13.83 4.73
C PRO A 272 -14.48 -13.42 5.42
N HIS A 273 -14.55 -12.65 6.50
CA HIS A 273 -13.37 -12.26 7.30
C HIS A 273 -12.33 -11.41 6.55
N ARG A 274 -12.78 -10.64 5.55
CA ARG A 274 -11.95 -9.62 4.91
C ARG A 274 -12.17 -8.28 5.60
N TYR A 275 -11.10 -7.72 6.16
CA TYR A 275 -11.13 -6.47 6.90
C TYR A 275 -10.44 -5.34 6.14
N ILE A 276 -10.90 -4.11 6.36
CA ILE A 276 -10.29 -2.90 5.83
C ILE A 276 -10.11 -1.87 6.93
N THR A 277 -8.94 -1.26 7.00
CA THR A 277 -8.76 0.00 7.73
C THR A 277 -9.13 1.15 6.82
N ALA A 278 -9.93 2.07 7.33
CA ALA A 278 -10.45 3.16 6.55
C ALA A 278 -9.98 4.51 7.09
N GLN A 279 -10.09 5.54 6.25
CA GLN A 279 -9.74 6.92 6.55
C GLN A 279 -10.78 7.85 5.95
N ASN A 280 -11.11 8.91 6.68
CA ASN A 280 -12.05 9.93 6.20
C ASN A 280 -11.33 11.07 5.46
N ILE A 281 -12.10 11.90 4.76
CA ILE A 281 -11.58 13.03 3.98
C ILE A 281 -10.84 14.07 4.83
N ASN A 282 -11.27 14.35 6.06
CA ASN A 282 -10.64 15.34 6.92
C ASN A 282 -9.24 14.91 7.36
N GLU A 283 -9.09 13.64 7.76
CA GLU A 283 -7.79 13.04 8.05
C GLU A 283 -6.87 13.15 6.83
N ALA A 284 -7.38 12.83 5.64
CA ALA A 284 -6.57 12.89 4.42
C ALA A 284 -6.11 14.31 4.08
N LEU A 285 -7.00 15.30 4.20
CA LEU A 285 -6.67 16.71 3.97
C LEU A 285 -5.62 17.22 4.96
N HIS A 286 -5.79 16.91 6.23
CA HIS A 286 -4.86 17.36 7.25
C HIS A 286 -3.48 16.73 7.09
N LEU A 287 -3.38 15.46 6.65
CA LEU A 287 -2.08 14.84 6.38
C LEU A 287 -1.37 15.54 5.23
N LEU A 288 -2.08 15.80 4.13
CA LEU A 288 -1.51 16.50 2.97
C LEU A 288 -1.05 17.91 3.34
N LEU A 289 -1.85 18.63 4.11
CA LEU A 289 -1.51 19.99 4.52
C LEU A 289 -0.36 20.02 5.52
N ASN A 290 -0.34 19.12 6.51
CA ASN A 290 0.76 19.04 7.46
C ASN A 290 2.07 18.60 6.81
N ALA A 291 2.02 17.83 5.71
CA ALA A 291 3.21 17.48 4.94
C ALA A 291 3.96 18.72 4.40
N LEU A 292 3.27 19.85 4.15
CA LEU A 292 3.91 21.13 3.78
C LEU A 292 4.87 21.61 4.88
N VAL A 293 4.46 21.47 6.14
CA VAL A 293 5.18 22.03 7.29
C VAL A 293 6.20 21.04 7.85
N LEU A 294 5.91 19.74 7.76
CA LEU A 294 6.70 18.68 8.36
C LEU A 294 7.74 18.06 7.41
N SER A 295 7.72 18.45 6.12
CA SER A 295 8.70 18.01 5.14
C SER A 295 10.10 18.59 5.41
N GLN A 296 11.13 17.90 4.91
CA GLN A 296 12.52 18.30 5.07
C GLN A 296 13.22 18.35 3.71
N PRO A 297 14.02 19.40 3.41
CA PRO A 297 14.84 19.42 2.20
C PRO A 297 15.81 18.24 2.17
N LYS A 298 16.17 17.80 0.96
CA LYS A 298 17.15 16.72 0.72
C LYS A 298 16.78 15.33 1.27
N LYS A 299 15.62 15.18 1.92
CA LYS A 299 15.20 13.94 2.58
C LYS A 299 13.70 13.73 2.46
N LEU A 300 13.28 12.64 1.81
CA LEU A 300 11.85 12.33 1.68
C LEU A 300 11.33 11.68 2.96
N LYS A 301 10.47 12.41 3.68
CA LYS A 301 9.64 11.89 4.77
C LYS A 301 8.23 11.60 4.27
N PHE A 302 7.63 10.53 4.77
CA PHE A 302 6.22 10.24 4.55
C PHE A 302 5.40 10.29 5.82
N LEU A 303 4.16 10.77 5.68
CA LEU A 303 3.21 10.91 6.76
C LEU A 303 2.12 9.83 6.67
N THR A 304 1.67 9.37 7.83
CA THR A 304 0.46 8.55 8.00
C THR A 304 -0.24 8.96 9.29
N VAL A 305 -1.53 8.66 9.41
CA VAL A 305 -2.20 8.70 10.72
C VAL A 305 -1.52 7.71 11.66
N ARG A 306 -1.48 8.03 12.95
CA ARG A 306 -0.91 7.16 13.98
C ARG A 306 -1.88 6.05 14.40
N ASN A 307 -3.17 6.38 14.48
CA ASN A 307 -4.22 5.45 14.87
C ASN A 307 -5.16 5.20 13.69
N LEU A 308 -5.10 4.01 13.12
CA LEU A 308 -5.96 3.58 12.02
C LEU A 308 -7.34 3.08 12.47
N GLY A 309 -7.58 3.00 13.78
CA GLY A 309 -8.73 2.32 14.35
C GLY A 309 -8.70 0.82 14.11
N TRP A 310 -9.75 0.15 14.56
CA TRP A 310 -9.94 -1.27 14.30
C TRP A 310 -10.33 -1.49 12.83
N PRO A 311 -9.78 -2.52 12.16
CA PRO A 311 -10.22 -2.90 10.82
C PRO A 311 -11.69 -3.31 10.81
N THR A 312 -12.46 -2.80 9.86
CA THR A 312 -13.90 -3.11 9.70
C THR A 312 -14.08 -4.27 8.73
N GLU A 313 -14.93 -5.24 9.07
CA GLU A 313 -15.22 -6.37 8.18
C GLU A 313 -16.10 -5.94 6.99
N THR A 314 -15.70 -6.32 5.77
CA THR A 314 -16.46 -6.00 4.55
C THR A 314 -17.83 -6.67 4.47
N LEU A 315 -17.99 -7.83 5.09
CA LEU A 315 -19.27 -8.53 5.23
C LEU A 315 -20.22 -7.75 6.15
N GLU A 316 -19.73 -7.29 7.30
CA GLU A 316 -20.51 -6.48 8.25
C GLU A 316 -21.05 -5.20 7.59
N ILE A 317 -20.24 -4.51 6.78
CA ILE A 317 -20.66 -3.32 6.01
C ILE A 317 -21.83 -3.67 5.08
N ALA A 318 -21.77 -4.81 4.39
CA ALA A 318 -22.81 -5.23 3.45
C ALA A 318 -24.12 -5.57 4.18
N LEU A 319 -24.02 -6.28 5.30
CA LEU A 319 -25.16 -6.63 6.13
C LEU A 319 -25.81 -5.40 6.75
N TYR A 320 -25.01 -4.45 7.25
CA TYR A 320 -25.50 -3.19 7.81
C TYR A 320 -26.29 -2.38 6.77
N LYS A 321 -25.71 -2.17 5.58
CA LYS A 321 -26.38 -1.44 4.49
C LYS A 321 -27.66 -2.13 4.02
N LEU A 322 -27.66 -3.46 3.98
CA LEU A 322 -28.84 -4.22 3.61
C LEU A 322 -29.95 -4.06 4.65
N LEU A 323 -29.61 -4.15 5.94
CA LEU A 323 -30.51 -3.93 7.06
C LEU A 323 -31.10 -2.50 7.02
N GLU A 324 -30.26 -1.47 6.86
CA GLU A 324 -30.66 -0.06 6.77
C GLU A 324 -31.65 0.17 5.60
N SER A 325 -31.44 -0.51 4.47
CA SER A 325 -32.29 -0.37 3.29
C SER A 325 -33.68 -1.02 3.42
N GLY A 326 -33.87 -1.90 4.41
CA GLY A 326 -35.09 -2.70 4.57
C GLY A 326 -35.32 -3.75 3.47
N LYS A 327 -34.32 -4.03 2.61
CA LYS A 327 -34.42 -5.02 1.54
C LYS A 327 -33.93 -6.40 2.00
N HIS A 328 -34.50 -7.45 1.42
CA HIS A 328 -34.09 -8.84 1.62
C HIS A 328 -33.42 -9.35 0.35
N LEU A 329 -32.09 -9.21 0.27
CA LEU A 329 -31.32 -9.60 -0.91
C LEU A 329 -30.30 -10.69 -0.54
N PRO A 330 -29.97 -11.60 -1.48
CA PRO A 330 -28.97 -12.62 -1.23
C PRO A 330 -27.55 -12.02 -1.20
N ILE A 331 -26.69 -12.58 -0.36
CA ILE A 331 -25.24 -12.39 -0.35
C ILE A 331 -24.54 -13.71 -0.74
N TYR A 332 -23.46 -13.61 -1.51
CA TYR A 332 -22.53 -14.72 -1.75
C TYR A 332 -21.07 -14.26 -1.76
N PHE A 333 -20.15 -15.23 -1.65
CA PHE A 333 -18.71 -14.97 -1.64
C PHE A 333 -18.07 -15.27 -3.00
N GLN A 334 -17.68 -14.23 -3.72
CA GLN A 334 -17.15 -14.34 -5.09
C GLN A 334 -15.67 -14.72 -5.17
N GLY A 335 -14.94 -14.70 -4.05
CA GLY A 335 -13.48 -14.84 -4.05
C GLY A 335 -12.71 -13.54 -4.24
N LEU A 336 -11.39 -13.66 -4.16
CA LEU A 336 -10.47 -12.55 -4.42
C LEU A 336 -10.40 -12.32 -5.92
N LEU A 337 -10.54 -11.06 -6.33
CA LEU A 337 -10.32 -10.66 -7.72
C LEU A 337 -8.85 -10.26 -7.91
N PRO A 338 -8.31 -10.35 -9.13
CA PRO A 338 -6.98 -9.83 -9.45
C PRO A 338 -6.76 -8.42 -8.88
N GLY A 339 -5.61 -8.21 -8.24
CA GLY A 339 -5.24 -6.95 -7.58
C GLY A 339 -5.72 -6.82 -6.13
N TYR A 340 -6.41 -7.84 -5.61
CA TYR A 340 -6.81 -7.97 -4.20
C TYR A 340 -6.32 -9.26 -3.54
N GLU A 341 -5.50 -10.02 -4.26
CA GLU A 341 -5.10 -11.41 -3.98
C GLU A 341 -3.91 -11.52 -3.04
N GLU A 342 -3.04 -10.50 -2.97
CA GLU A 342 -1.73 -10.68 -2.36
C GLU A 342 -1.83 -10.78 -0.82
N PRO A 343 -1.44 -11.94 -0.23
CA PRO A 343 -1.56 -12.18 1.20
C PRO A 343 -0.60 -11.30 2.00
N CYS A 344 -0.96 -11.01 3.24
CA CYS A 344 -0.17 -10.14 4.10
C CYS A 344 1.06 -10.88 4.64
N PHE A 345 2.26 -10.55 4.14
CA PHE A 345 3.49 -11.11 4.70
C PHE A 345 3.78 -10.49 6.09
N LEU A 346 3.62 -11.26 7.16
CA LEU A 346 3.76 -10.74 8.53
C LEU A 346 5.15 -10.19 8.86
N GLY A 347 6.19 -10.65 8.16
CA GLY A 347 7.54 -10.10 8.28
C GLY A 347 7.64 -8.65 7.80
N GLN A 348 6.62 -8.13 7.13
CA GLN A 348 6.50 -6.72 6.81
C GLN A 348 6.46 -5.85 8.07
N PHE A 349 5.91 -6.34 9.17
CA PHE A 349 5.74 -5.55 10.39
C PHE A 349 6.85 -5.79 11.40
N ASP A 350 7.16 -4.75 12.18
CA ASP A 350 8.05 -4.88 13.33
C ASP A 350 7.27 -5.42 14.55
N TRP A 351 7.57 -6.66 14.92
CA TRP A 351 6.95 -7.36 16.05
C TRP A 351 7.78 -7.30 17.33
N SER A 352 8.83 -6.48 17.38
CA SER A 352 9.60 -6.27 18.62
C SER A 352 8.73 -5.66 19.73
N LYS A 353 7.74 -4.86 19.35
CA LYS A 353 6.71 -4.28 20.22
C LYS A 353 5.32 -4.41 19.57
N PRO A 354 4.64 -5.56 19.71
CA PRO A 354 3.40 -5.86 18.99
C PRO A 354 2.27 -4.84 19.19
N THR A 355 2.26 -4.15 20.33
CA THR A 355 1.26 -3.11 20.65
C THR A 355 1.54 -1.75 20.01
N GLU A 356 2.72 -1.57 19.42
CA GLU A 356 3.16 -0.33 18.74
C GLU A 356 3.27 -0.52 17.21
N THR A 357 2.95 -1.71 16.69
CA THR A 357 3.03 -2.04 15.27
C THR A 357 2.06 -1.20 14.43
N HIS A 358 2.56 -0.66 13.30
CA HIS A 358 1.79 0.21 12.41
C HIS A 358 1.62 -0.40 11.02
N LEU A 359 0.38 -0.50 10.51
CA LEU A 359 0.08 -1.24 9.27
C LEU A 359 0.64 -0.61 7.98
N LEU A 360 0.97 0.69 8.00
CA LEU A 360 1.48 1.40 6.80
C LEU A 360 2.99 1.69 6.85
N ILE A 361 3.69 1.16 7.86
CA ILE A 361 5.14 1.33 8.04
C ILE A 361 5.73 -0.08 8.16
N ASN A 362 6.64 -0.44 7.26
CA ASN A 362 7.30 -1.74 7.36
C ASN A 362 8.47 -1.74 8.36
N ALA A 363 8.97 -2.92 8.71
CA ALA A 363 10.01 -3.07 9.72
C ALA A 363 11.35 -2.39 9.36
N LEU A 364 11.62 -2.13 8.07
CA LEU A 364 12.80 -1.37 7.66
C LEU A 364 12.59 0.14 7.80
N GLU A 365 11.36 0.62 7.67
CA GLU A 365 10.96 2.03 7.81
C GLU A 365 10.72 2.42 9.29
N ASN A 366 10.50 1.45 10.19
CA ASN A 366 10.15 1.68 11.59
C ASN A 366 11.29 2.26 12.45
N SER A 367 12.53 2.22 11.96
CA SER A 367 13.71 2.66 12.73
C SER A 367 13.85 4.18 12.86
N GLN A 368 13.15 4.95 12.03
CA GLN A 368 13.26 6.41 11.95
C GLN A 368 11.91 7.11 12.13
N VAL A 369 11.03 6.50 12.94
CA VAL A 369 9.68 7.01 13.13
C VAL A 369 9.64 8.11 14.18
N GLU A 370 9.18 9.28 13.76
CA GLU A 370 8.91 10.42 14.64
C GLU A 370 7.40 10.57 14.83
N ALA A 371 6.93 10.52 16.07
CA ALA A 371 5.54 10.82 16.39
C ALA A 371 5.32 12.34 16.43
N SER A 372 4.31 12.82 15.73
CA SER A 372 3.88 14.22 15.74
C SER A 372 2.39 14.28 16.09
N GLY A 373 2.08 14.18 17.38
CA GLY A 373 0.71 14.04 17.89
C GLY A 373 0.03 12.78 17.35
N ASP A 374 -0.98 12.99 16.51
CA ASP A 374 -1.82 11.95 15.89
C ASP A 374 -1.27 11.44 14.55
N MET A 375 -0.05 11.85 14.20
CA MET A 375 0.64 11.48 12.96
C MET A 375 1.95 10.74 13.24
N MET A 376 2.35 9.91 12.29
CA MET A 376 3.66 9.27 12.24
C MET A 376 4.40 9.77 11.00
N LEU A 377 5.64 10.19 11.19
CA LEU A 377 6.57 10.52 10.12
C LEU A 377 7.60 9.42 10.03
N ALA A 378 7.85 8.91 8.84
CA ALA A 378 8.82 7.85 8.61
C ALA A 378 9.57 8.08 7.29
N GLU A 379 10.60 7.27 7.08
CA GLU A 379 11.48 7.37 5.91
C GLU A 379 11.57 6.04 5.19
N LEU A 380 11.81 6.10 3.89
CA LEU A 380 12.03 4.92 3.09
C LEU A 380 13.40 4.29 3.39
N ALA A 381 13.45 2.96 3.36
CA ALA A 381 14.72 2.25 3.40
C ALA A 381 15.63 2.65 2.22
N TYR A 382 16.94 2.68 2.46
CA TYR A 382 17.93 3.00 1.43
C TYR A 382 17.89 1.98 0.28
N PHE A 383 17.89 2.47 -0.96
CA PHE A 383 17.83 1.67 -2.18
C PHE A 383 18.88 2.14 -3.20
N SER A 384 19.21 1.29 -4.17
CA SER A 384 20.12 1.69 -5.27
C SER A 384 19.40 2.51 -6.34
N SER A 385 19.81 3.78 -6.48
CA SER A 385 19.32 4.65 -7.56
C SER A 385 19.70 4.14 -8.95
N GLU A 386 20.85 3.47 -9.10
CA GLU A 386 21.28 2.87 -10.36
C GLU A 386 20.30 1.76 -10.81
N VAL A 387 19.96 0.86 -9.88
CA VAL A 387 19.00 -0.22 -10.12
C VAL A 387 17.62 0.37 -10.45
N LEU A 388 17.16 1.37 -9.69
CA LEU A 388 15.89 2.03 -9.97
C LEU A 388 15.87 2.64 -11.38
N ASN A 389 16.86 3.46 -11.73
CA ASN A 389 16.91 4.14 -13.03
C ASN A 389 16.97 3.14 -14.20
N LYS A 390 17.77 2.08 -14.08
CA LYS A 390 17.83 0.99 -15.07
C LYS A 390 16.44 0.40 -15.33
N HIS A 391 15.72 0.05 -14.26
CA HIS A 391 14.42 -0.59 -14.41
C HIS A 391 13.30 0.36 -14.84
N LEU A 392 13.36 1.64 -14.45
CA LEU A 392 12.46 2.66 -14.97
C LEU A 392 12.62 2.85 -16.49
N ALA A 393 13.86 2.86 -16.99
CA ALA A 393 14.12 2.95 -18.44
C ALA A 393 13.60 1.72 -19.21
N ILE A 394 13.74 0.52 -18.63
CA ILE A 394 13.16 -0.71 -19.21
C ILE A 394 11.63 -0.59 -19.27
N ILE A 395 10.98 -0.20 -18.17
CA ILE A 395 9.53 -0.04 -18.13
C ILE A 395 9.07 1.01 -19.14
N GLN A 396 9.77 2.14 -19.24
CA GLN A 396 9.48 3.17 -20.23
C GLN A 396 9.52 2.61 -21.65
N THR A 397 10.56 1.85 -21.99
CA THR A 397 10.67 1.20 -23.32
C THR A 397 9.49 0.26 -23.59
N LEU A 398 9.05 -0.50 -22.58
CA LEU A 398 7.89 -1.39 -22.67
C LEU A 398 6.57 -0.62 -22.83
N THR A 399 6.43 0.50 -22.14
CA THR A 399 5.22 1.34 -22.19
C THR A 399 5.12 2.19 -23.44
N ASP A 400 6.24 2.57 -24.06
CA ASP A 400 6.29 3.35 -25.30
C ASP A 400 6.02 2.49 -26.52
N ASN A 401 6.36 1.19 -26.45
CA ASN A 401 6.05 0.25 -27.53
C ASN A 401 4.61 -0.29 -27.40
N LEU A 402 3.71 0.29 -28.20
CA LEU A 402 2.28 -0.07 -28.25
C LEU A 402 2.01 -1.45 -28.85
N SER A 403 2.97 -2.05 -29.58
CA SER A 403 2.77 -3.39 -30.16
C SER A 403 3.08 -4.52 -29.17
N LEU A 404 3.71 -4.21 -28.02
CA LEU A 404 4.02 -5.23 -27.01
C LEU A 404 2.79 -5.56 -26.16
N PRO A 405 2.58 -6.85 -25.81
CA PRO A 405 1.55 -7.24 -24.87
C PRO A 405 1.74 -6.58 -23.49
N GLU A 406 0.64 -6.19 -22.84
CA GLU A 406 0.71 -5.59 -21.49
C GLU A 406 1.28 -6.55 -20.42
N ALA A 407 1.25 -7.86 -20.69
CA ALA A 407 1.93 -8.86 -19.87
C ALA A 407 3.44 -8.59 -19.71
N ASN A 408 4.09 -8.02 -20.74
CA ASN A 408 5.50 -7.64 -20.68
C ASN A 408 5.71 -6.46 -19.73
N ILE A 409 4.79 -5.49 -19.72
CA ILE A 409 4.82 -4.35 -18.79
C ILE A 409 4.66 -4.85 -17.36
N ARG A 410 3.68 -5.73 -17.12
CA ARG A 410 3.49 -6.39 -15.81
C ARG A 410 4.75 -7.10 -15.35
N TYR A 411 5.39 -7.88 -16.22
CA TYR A 411 6.63 -8.57 -15.90
C TYR A 411 7.75 -7.58 -15.57
N GLY A 412 7.96 -6.56 -16.41
CA GLY A 412 8.94 -5.51 -16.17
C GLY A 412 8.73 -4.77 -14.85
N LEU A 413 7.46 -4.49 -14.50
CA LEU A 413 7.07 -3.89 -13.23
C LEU A 413 7.41 -4.80 -12.03
N LYS A 414 7.04 -6.09 -12.10
CA LYS A 414 7.37 -7.10 -11.08
C LYS A 414 8.89 -7.19 -10.89
N THR A 415 9.65 -7.27 -11.99
CA THR A 415 11.12 -7.32 -11.96
C THR A 415 11.71 -6.05 -11.36
N ALA A 416 11.21 -4.87 -11.70
CA ALA A 416 11.70 -3.61 -11.14
C ALA A 416 11.56 -3.57 -9.61
N VAL A 417 10.39 -3.93 -9.09
CA VAL A 417 10.17 -4.00 -7.63
C VAL A 417 11.08 -5.05 -7.01
N LYS A 418 11.22 -6.22 -7.63
CA LYS A 418 12.11 -7.31 -7.18
C LYS A 418 13.56 -6.81 -7.04
N GLU A 419 14.13 -6.25 -8.10
CA GLU A 419 15.54 -5.85 -8.15
C GLU A 419 15.86 -4.67 -7.22
N VAL A 420 14.98 -3.67 -7.14
CA VAL A 420 15.17 -2.58 -6.18
C VAL A 420 15.09 -3.11 -4.74
N THR A 421 14.16 -4.02 -4.45
CA THR A 421 14.05 -4.67 -3.13
C THR A 421 15.27 -5.52 -2.80
N SER A 422 15.79 -6.30 -3.77
CA SER A 422 17.06 -7.01 -3.63
C SER A 422 18.19 -6.06 -3.24
N SER A 423 18.26 -4.87 -3.86
CA SER A 423 19.28 -3.87 -3.53
C SER A 423 19.15 -3.32 -2.11
N ILE A 424 17.92 -3.19 -1.58
CA ILE A 424 17.65 -2.79 -0.19
C ILE A 424 18.13 -3.89 0.76
N PHE A 425 17.76 -5.15 0.50
CA PHE A 425 18.12 -6.27 1.36
C PHE A 425 19.62 -6.56 1.36
N ALA A 426 20.29 -6.43 0.22
CA ALA A 426 21.74 -6.58 0.12
C ALA A 426 22.53 -5.62 1.03
N GLN A 427 21.92 -4.50 1.43
CA GLN A 427 22.52 -3.48 2.29
C GLN A 427 21.96 -3.49 3.72
N THR A 428 20.82 -4.15 3.91
CA THR A 428 20.18 -4.28 5.23
C THR A 428 21.04 -5.18 6.13
N PRO A 429 21.22 -4.86 7.43
CA PRO A 429 21.93 -5.73 8.36
C PRO A 429 21.32 -7.14 8.42
N SER A 430 22.17 -8.18 8.41
CA SER A 430 21.73 -9.59 8.42
C SER A 430 20.81 -9.90 9.60
N GLN A 431 21.03 -9.29 10.77
CA GLN A 431 20.19 -9.46 11.95
C GLN A 431 18.76 -8.95 11.73
N THR A 432 18.59 -7.83 11.03
CA THR A 432 17.27 -7.26 10.72
C THR A 432 16.52 -8.14 9.73
N LEU A 433 17.19 -8.58 8.65
CA LEU A 433 16.60 -9.52 7.69
C LEU A 433 16.20 -10.85 8.35
N LEU A 434 17.01 -11.34 9.29
CA LEU A 434 16.73 -12.56 10.04
C LEU A 434 15.48 -12.42 10.92
N LYS A 435 15.26 -11.25 11.55
CA LYS A 435 14.03 -10.95 12.31
C LYS A 435 12.81 -10.92 11.39
N ILE A 436 12.92 -10.22 10.25
CA ILE A 436 11.85 -10.14 9.23
C ILE A 436 11.47 -11.54 8.74
N LEU A 437 12.46 -12.38 8.42
CA LEU A 437 12.25 -13.76 8.02
C LEU A 437 11.53 -14.54 9.13
N LYS A 438 12.05 -14.50 10.36
CA LYS A 438 11.47 -15.17 11.53
C LYS A 438 10.01 -14.82 11.75
N TRP A 439 9.65 -13.54 11.66
CA TRP A 439 8.27 -13.07 11.82
C TRP A 439 7.38 -13.54 10.68
N GLY A 440 7.85 -13.45 9.43
CA GLY A 440 7.06 -13.81 8.25
C GLY A 440 6.85 -15.30 8.03
N THR A 441 7.70 -16.16 8.62
CA THR A 441 7.64 -17.62 8.43
C THR A 441 7.22 -18.37 9.68
N ASN A 442 6.55 -17.71 10.63
CA ASN A 442 6.08 -18.36 11.85
C ASN A 442 4.97 -19.38 11.55
N PRO A 443 5.17 -20.69 11.76
CA PRO A 443 4.19 -21.71 11.37
C PRO A 443 2.83 -21.56 12.04
N LYS A 444 2.81 -21.11 13.31
CA LYS A 444 1.56 -20.93 14.06
C LYS A 444 0.72 -19.79 13.47
N GLN A 445 1.38 -18.71 13.07
CA GLN A 445 0.70 -17.56 12.48
C GLN A 445 0.22 -17.86 11.05
N LEU A 446 1.07 -18.47 10.23
CA LEU A 446 0.69 -18.93 8.89
C LEU A 446 -0.53 -19.86 8.95
N ALA A 447 -0.53 -20.83 9.87
CA ALA A 447 -1.67 -21.72 10.07
C ALA A 447 -2.94 -20.99 10.51
N SER A 448 -2.83 -19.97 11.38
CA SER A 448 -4.00 -19.18 11.81
C SER A 448 -4.59 -18.32 10.71
N GLU A 449 -3.80 -17.94 9.71
CA GLU A 449 -4.24 -17.15 8.55
C GLU A 449 -4.69 -18.03 7.37
N GLY A 450 -4.58 -19.36 7.51
CA GLY A 450 -4.80 -20.29 6.40
C GLY A 450 -3.81 -20.10 5.24
N ALA A 451 -2.65 -19.47 5.51
CA ALA A 451 -1.61 -19.20 4.54
C ALA A 451 -0.54 -20.30 4.58
N SER A 452 -0.02 -20.66 3.42
CA SER A 452 1.14 -21.55 3.31
C SER A 452 2.40 -20.74 3.05
N LEU A 453 3.57 -21.38 3.16
CA LEU A 453 4.84 -20.68 2.92
C LEU A 453 4.97 -20.23 1.46
N GLU A 454 4.42 -21.03 0.55
CA GLU A 454 4.42 -20.82 -0.90
C GLU A 454 3.70 -19.52 -1.27
N CYS A 455 2.69 -19.10 -0.49
CA CYS A 455 2.00 -17.82 -0.64
C CYS A 455 2.95 -16.61 -0.54
N HIS A 456 4.10 -16.78 0.12
CA HIS A 456 5.10 -15.74 0.34
C HIS A 456 6.46 -16.06 -0.28
N GLN A 457 6.50 -17.01 -1.22
CA GLN A 457 7.74 -17.48 -1.84
C GLN A 457 8.59 -16.32 -2.38
N ASP A 458 8.02 -15.43 -3.20
CA ASP A 458 8.77 -14.33 -3.85
C ASP A 458 9.51 -13.44 -2.83
N ILE A 459 8.89 -13.11 -1.68
CA ILE A 459 9.52 -12.26 -0.67
C ILE A 459 10.52 -13.03 0.20
N ILE A 460 10.23 -14.30 0.52
CA ILE A 460 11.14 -15.17 1.28
C ILE A 460 12.44 -15.40 0.50
N GLU A 461 12.33 -15.66 -0.81
CA GLU A 461 13.48 -15.77 -1.71
C GLU A 461 14.39 -14.56 -1.60
N LEU A 462 13.82 -13.35 -1.72
CA LEU A 462 14.57 -12.10 -1.65
C LEU A 462 15.29 -11.93 -0.31
N ILE A 463 14.62 -12.22 0.81
CA ILE A 463 15.21 -12.09 2.14
C ILE A 463 16.38 -13.07 2.31
N VAL A 464 16.17 -14.32 1.90
CA VAL A 464 17.17 -15.39 2.04
C VAL A 464 18.39 -15.13 1.13
N GLN A 465 18.17 -14.63 -0.09
CA GLN A 465 19.25 -14.15 -0.97
C GLN A 465 20.02 -12.99 -0.34
N GLY A 466 19.33 -12.06 0.32
CA GLY A 466 19.96 -10.96 1.07
C GLY A 466 20.78 -11.43 2.28
N LEU A 467 20.52 -12.64 2.81
CA LEU A 467 21.30 -13.25 3.89
C LEU A 467 22.51 -14.05 3.37
N TYR A 468 22.46 -14.54 2.12
CA TYR A 468 23.45 -15.42 1.55
C TYR A 468 24.88 -14.83 1.60
N GLY A 469 25.81 -15.59 2.17
CA GLY A 469 27.21 -15.16 2.35
C GLY A 469 27.46 -14.07 3.42
N ARG A 470 26.42 -13.52 4.06
CA ARG A 470 26.54 -12.40 5.04
C ARG A 470 26.06 -12.73 6.45
N LEU A 471 25.36 -13.85 6.64
CA LEU A 471 24.85 -14.26 7.95
C LEU A 471 25.96 -14.91 8.78
N MET A 472 26.17 -14.40 9.99
CA MET A 472 27.12 -14.96 10.96
C MET A 472 26.38 -15.63 12.11
N GLN A 473 26.97 -16.66 12.72
CA GLN A 473 26.36 -17.41 13.81
C GLN A 473 25.96 -16.52 15.01
N LYS A 474 26.74 -15.48 15.33
CA LYS A 474 26.41 -14.51 16.39
C LYS A 474 25.05 -13.83 16.18
N CYS A 475 24.64 -13.63 14.93
CA CYS A 475 23.34 -13.04 14.61
C CYS A 475 22.18 -13.99 15.00
N LEU A 476 22.40 -15.31 14.89
CA LEU A 476 21.42 -16.33 15.29
C LEU A 476 21.13 -16.24 16.78
N LEU A 477 22.18 -16.25 17.61
CA LEU A 477 22.09 -16.22 19.07
C LEU A 477 21.42 -14.94 19.61
N SER A 478 21.52 -13.84 18.87
CA SER A 478 20.86 -12.57 19.22
C SER A 478 19.39 -12.49 18.80
N THR A 479 18.91 -13.40 17.95
CA THR A 479 17.57 -13.34 17.31
C THR A 479 16.66 -14.49 17.73
N TYR A 480 17.25 -15.66 17.98
CA TYR A 480 16.57 -16.87 18.40
C TYR A 480 16.88 -17.16 19.85
N LYS A 481 15.90 -17.75 20.57
CA LYS A 481 16.13 -18.14 21.97
C LYS A 481 17.16 -19.27 22.08
N ASN A 482 17.20 -20.13 21.07
CA ASN A 482 18.16 -21.22 20.92
C ASN A 482 18.32 -21.57 19.42
N ILE A 483 19.37 -22.31 19.09
CA ILE A 483 19.68 -22.69 17.70
C ILE A 483 18.61 -23.61 17.11
N SER A 484 17.94 -24.44 17.92
CA SER A 484 16.90 -25.36 17.44
C SER A 484 15.66 -24.65 16.87
N GLU A 485 15.34 -23.44 17.33
CA GLU A 485 14.32 -22.58 16.73
C GLU A 485 14.71 -22.18 15.29
N PHE A 486 15.99 -21.89 15.04
CA PHE A 486 16.51 -21.59 13.71
C PHE A 486 16.58 -22.83 12.81
N GLU A 487 16.95 -23.99 13.35
CA GLU A 487 16.89 -25.26 12.60
C GLU A 487 15.46 -25.62 12.15
N THR A 488 14.46 -25.26 12.96
CA THR A 488 13.05 -25.43 12.58
C THR A 488 12.69 -24.54 11.39
N LEU A 489 13.17 -23.29 11.38
CA LEU A 489 13.03 -22.42 10.22
C LEU A 489 13.70 -23.01 8.97
N ILE A 490 14.93 -23.51 9.09
CA ILE A 490 15.65 -24.13 7.96
C ILE A 490 14.86 -25.32 7.38
N LYS A 491 14.29 -26.17 8.23
CA LYS A 491 13.45 -27.30 7.80
C LYS A 491 12.26 -26.82 6.98
N LEU A 492 11.61 -25.75 7.44
CA LEU A 492 10.49 -25.13 6.75
C LEU A 492 10.93 -24.51 5.41
N LEU A 493 12.07 -23.81 5.35
CA LEU A 493 12.59 -23.25 4.09
C LEU A 493 13.02 -24.32 3.08
N THR A 494 13.34 -25.54 3.53
CA THR A 494 13.73 -26.65 2.65
C THR A 494 12.59 -27.06 1.69
N THR A 495 11.33 -26.72 2.02
CA THR A 495 10.19 -27.00 1.13
C THR A 495 10.16 -26.13 -0.13
N LEU A 496 10.91 -25.02 -0.16
CA LEU A 496 10.98 -24.12 -1.30
C LEU A 496 12.11 -24.53 -2.26
N PRO A 497 11.81 -25.03 -3.47
CA PRO A 497 12.82 -25.57 -4.39
C PRO A 497 13.75 -24.50 -4.98
N SER A 498 13.33 -23.23 -4.99
CA SER A 498 14.06 -22.12 -5.59
C SER A 498 15.27 -21.61 -4.78
N ILE A 499 15.41 -22.02 -3.51
CA ILE A 499 16.43 -21.48 -2.57
C ILE A 499 17.33 -22.54 -1.93
N GLN A 500 17.51 -23.69 -2.60
CA GLN A 500 18.23 -24.83 -2.01
C GLN A 500 19.71 -24.53 -1.72
N GLN A 501 20.34 -23.68 -2.54
CA GLN A 501 21.71 -23.24 -2.32
C GLN A 501 21.82 -22.39 -1.05
N GLU A 502 20.87 -21.46 -0.86
CA GLU A 502 20.83 -20.59 0.29
C GLU A 502 20.46 -21.36 1.57
N VAL A 503 19.52 -22.30 1.49
CA VAL A 503 19.20 -23.23 2.60
C VAL A 503 20.43 -24.02 3.03
N THR A 504 21.25 -24.48 2.09
CA THR A 504 22.52 -25.17 2.39
C THR A 504 23.49 -24.27 3.13
N TYR A 505 23.59 -23.00 2.72
CA TYR A 505 24.38 -22.01 3.43
C TYR A 505 23.85 -21.74 4.86
N LEU A 506 22.54 -21.56 5.04
CA LEU A 506 21.95 -21.36 6.36
C LEU A 506 22.21 -22.55 7.31
N LYS A 507 22.17 -23.79 6.79
CA LYS A 507 22.56 -25.00 7.53
C LYS A 507 24.01 -24.93 8.01
N ALA A 508 24.94 -24.56 7.13
CA ALA A 508 26.35 -24.44 7.47
C ALA A 508 26.57 -23.39 8.58
N VAL A 509 25.92 -22.23 8.51
CA VAL A 509 26.01 -21.19 9.55
C VAL A 509 25.46 -21.66 10.89
N SER A 510 24.38 -22.45 10.89
CA SER A 510 23.80 -23.02 12.10
C SER A 510 24.73 -24.03 12.80
N GLN A 511 25.57 -24.72 12.03
CA GLN A 511 26.44 -25.81 12.49
C GLN A 511 27.86 -25.35 12.87
N GLN A 512 28.26 -24.14 12.49
CA GLN A 512 29.53 -23.55 12.95
C GLN A 512 29.60 -23.67 14.49
N HIS A 513 30.74 -24.11 15.03
CA HIS A 513 30.97 -24.07 16.48
C HIS A 513 31.65 -22.73 16.80
N CYS A 514 31.19 -22.03 17.86
CA CYS A 514 31.88 -20.86 18.39
C CYS A 514 33.21 -21.30 19.03
N ASP A 515 34.26 -21.51 18.23
CA ASP A 515 35.62 -21.77 18.73
C ASP A 515 36.41 -20.47 19.02
N ASP A 516 35.76 -19.30 19.02
CA ASP A 516 36.42 -17.98 19.15
C ASP A 516 36.09 -17.23 20.46
N LEU A 517 35.99 -17.94 21.58
CA LEU A 517 35.98 -17.32 22.93
C LEU A 517 37.17 -17.72 23.81
N THR A 518 38.18 -18.41 23.27
CA THR A 518 39.40 -18.79 24.02
C THR A 518 40.71 -18.69 23.22
N SER A 519 40.83 -17.72 22.29
CA SER A 519 42.10 -17.43 21.58
C SER A 519 42.76 -16.11 21.98
N THR A 520 42.36 -15.50 23.11
CA THR A 520 43.08 -14.38 23.76
C THR A 520 43.72 -14.80 25.10
N VAL A 521 44.42 -15.93 25.13
CA VAL A 521 45.49 -16.21 26.11
C VAL A 521 46.52 -17.10 25.41
N ASN A 522 47.75 -16.61 25.23
CA ASN A 522 48.95 -17.25 24.66
C ASN A 522 49.43 -16.74 23.29
N LEU A 523 49.76 -15.45 23.22
CA LEU A 523 50.83 -14.95 22.34
C LEU A 523 51.83 -14.11 23.15
N SER A 524 52.28 -14.65 24.27
CA SER A 524 53.33 -14.07 25.11
C SER A 524 54.44 -15.09 25.39
N THR A 525 54.99 -15.73 24.35
CA THR A 525 56.27 -16.46 24.43
C THR A 525 56.67 -16.97 23.04
N PHE A 526 57.13 -16.09 22.15
CA PHE A 526 58.21 -16.47 21.23
C PHE A 526 59.18 -15.28 21.13
N SER A 527 60.25 -15.45 21.89
CA SER A 527 61.37 -14.54 22.03
C SER A 527 62.13 -14.40 20.72
N PHE A 528 62.57 -13.17 20.47
CA PHE A 528 63.89 -12.81 19.93
C PHE A 528 64.85 -13.98 19.71
N ALA A 529 65.34 -14.12 18.46
CA ALA A 529 66.76 -14.29 18.12
C ALA A 529 66.94 -14.61 16.63
N LEU A 530 67.43 -13.65 15.83
CA LEU A 530 68.73 -13.71 15.15
C LEU A 530 68.80 -12.78 13.94
N CYS A 531 69.83 -11.95 13.99
CA CYS A 531 70.36 -11.05 12.97
C CYS A 531 70.63 -11.76 11.63
N SER A 532 70.38 -11.06 10.52
CA SER A 532 71.35 -10.58 9.52
C SER A 532 70.61 -10.06 8.30
#